data_AF-A0A6D2L2G3-F1
#
_entry.id   AF-A0A6D2L2G3-F1
#
_cell.length_a   1.000
_cell.length_b   1.000
_cell.length_c   1.000
_cell.angle_alpha   90.00
_cell.angle_beta   90.00
_cell.angle_gamma   90.00
#
_symmetry.space_group_name_H-M   'P 1'
#
loop_
_entity.id
_entity.type
_entity.pdbx_description
1 polymer ?
#
loop_
_entity_poly.entity_id
_entity_poly.type
_entity_poly.pdbx_seq_one_letter_code
_entity_poly.pdbx_strand_id
1 'polypeptide(L)'
;MLRLLNDPHGRSVFEIYDFSSDSWRLLDLTPDFKIEYDQSGETLKGNAYFKASVTIFGPMNKRGRRKVVRDEEFLVCFDFTRERFGKRLPVPINSYSMPSCVRGEQLAVLYREETGPSWIYEIWVTNKI
;
A
#
# COMPACT_ATOMS: atom_id res chain seq x y z
N MET A 1 -5.84 -14.87 6.58
CA MET A 1 -6.50 -13.57 6.26
C MET A 1 -5.70 -12.47 6.95
N LEU A 2 -5.51 -11.30 6.32
CA LEU A 2 -4.84 -10.13 6.93
C LEU A 2 -5.85 -9.01 7.11
N ARG A 3 -5.84 -8.32 8.25
CA ARG A 3 -6.58 -7.06 8.43
C ARG A 3 -5.66 -5.95 8.92
N LEU A 4 -5.98 -4.74 8.49
CA LEU A 4 -5.27 -3.51 8.85
C LEU A 4 -6.18 -2.70 9.77
N LEU A 5 -5.63 -2.25 10.89
CA LEU A 5 -6.32 -1.44 11.89
C LEU A 5 -5.49 -0.17 12.14
N ASN A 6 -6.13 0.89 12.63
CA ASN A 6 -5.41 2.00 13.22
C ASN A 6 -5.45 1.87 14.73
N ASP A 7 -4.30 2.04 15.38
CA ASP A 7 -4.29 2.26 16.82
C ASP A 7 -4.78 3.69 17.16
N PRO A 8 -5.07 3.98 18.43
CA PRO A 8 -5.49 5.31 18.89
C PRO A 8 -4.46 6.43 18.62
N HIS A 9 -3.23 6.08 18.25
CA HIS A 9 -2.15 7.01 17.91
C HIS A 9 -1.98 7.17 16.39
N GLY A 10 -2.86 6.59 15.58
CA GLY A 10 -2.82 6.65 14.12
C GLY A 10 -1.70 5.80 13.49
N ARG A 11 -1.20 4.79 14.22
CA ARG A 11 -0.26 3.81 13.68
C ARG A 11 -1.03 2.65 13.06
N SER A 12 -0.55 2.19 11.91
CA SER A 12 -1.06 0.98 11.26
C SER A 12 -0.70 -0.24 12.10
N VAL A 13 -1.71 -1.02 12.45
CA VAL A 13 -1.62 -2.30 13.16
C VAL A 13 -2.03 -3.40 12.19
N PHE A 14 -1.24 -4.48 12.16
CA PHE A 14 -1.44 -5.59 11.25
C PHE A 14 -1.77 -6.84 12.05
N GLU A 15 -2.87 -7.50 11.69
CA GLU A 15 -3.27 -8.76 12.32
C GLU A 15 -3.51 -9.82 11.26
N ILE A 16 -3.01 -11.03 11.54
CA ILE A 16 -3.21 -12.21 10.72
C ILE A 16 -4.18 -13.15 11.43
N TYR A 17 -5.13 -13.68 10.67
CA TYR A 17 -6.01 -14.74 11.15
C TYR A 17 -5.27 -16.08 11.14
N ASP A 18 -5.17 -16.69 12.31
CA ASP A 18 -4.64 -18.04 12.48
C ASP A 18 -5.79 -19.04 12.52
N PHE A 19 -5.89 -19.85 11.46
CA PHE A 19 -6.91 -20.88 11.32
C PHE A 19 -6.75 -22.03 12.32
N SER A 20 -5.54 -22.25 12.85
CA SER A 20 -5.31 -23.35 13.79
C SER A 20 -5.86 -23.04 15.19
N SER A 21 -5.83 -21.77 15.58
CA SER A 21 -6.31 -21.29 16.88
C SER A 21 -7.67 -20.57 16.80
N ASP A 22 -8.24 -20.44 15.60
CA ASP A 22 -9.47 -19.68 15.32
C ASP A 22 -9.43 -18.25 15.89
N SER A 23 -8.27 -17.60 15.78
CA SER A 23 -8.01 -16.33 16.44
C SER A 23 -7.21 -15.35 15.58
N TRP A 24 -7.29 -14.07 15.92
CA TRP A 24 -6.45 -13.03 15.33
C TRP A 24 -5.16 -12.90 16.12
N ARG A 25 -4.03 -12.91 15.41
CA ARG A 25 -2.70 -12.69 15.96
C ARG A 25 -2.11 -11.38 15.44
N LEU A 26 -1.58 -10.59 16.36
CA LEU A 26 -0.83 -9.37 16.06
C LEU A 26 0.49 -9.70 15.33
N LEU A 27 0.77 -8.97 14.26
CA LEU A 27 2.07 -8.99 13.58
C LEU A 27 2.91 -7.81 14.06
N ASP A 28 4.12 -8.10 14.52
CA ASP A 28 5.10 -7.07 14.92
C ASP A 28 5.82 -6.53 13.66
N LEU A 29 5.10 -5.69 12.91
CA LEU A 29 5.60 -5.09 11.68
C LEU A 29 5.77 -3.58 11.86
N THR A 30 6.95 -3.10 11.49
CA THR A 30 7.28 -1.67 11.49
C THR A 30 7.68 -1.23 10.09
N PRO A 31 6.75 -1.19 9.12
CA PRO A 31 7.06 -0.69 7.79
C PRO A 31 7.47 0.78 7.87
N ASP A 32 8.42 1.19 7.03
CA ASP A 32 8.83 2.59 6.88
C ASP A 32 7.91 3.39 5.94
N PHE A 33 6.77 2.80 5.61
CA PHE A 33 5.73 3.34 4.74
C PHE A 33 4.36 3.20 5.40
N LYS A 34 3.39 3.94 4.88
CA LYS A 34 2.00 3.89 5.31
C LYS A 34 1.16 3.15 4.29
N ILE A 35 0.21 2.37 4.78
CA ILE A 35 -0.91 1.84 3.99
C ILE A 35 -2.15 2.52 4.55
N GLU A 36 -2.94 3.16 3.69
CA GLU A 36 -4.17 3.82 4.16
C GLU A 36 -5.22 2.75 4.50
N TYR A 37 -5.92 2.95 5.61
CA TYR A 37 -6.80 1.94 6.21
C TYR A 37 -8.11 1.76 5.45
N ASP A 38 -8.47 2.72 4.60
CA ASP A 38 -9.63 2.69 3.70
C ASP A 38 -9.32 1.97 2.37
N GLN A 39 -8.08 1.53 2.16
CA GLN A 39 -7.68 0.82 0.96
C GLN A 39 -7.92 -0.69 1.09
N SER A 40 -8.73 -1.24 0.19
CA SER A 40 -8.88 -2.69 0.00
C SER A 40 -7.63 -3.33 -0.62
N GLY A 41 -6.94 -4.21 0.09
CA GLY A 41 -5.87 -5.00 -0.54
C GLY A 41 -6.42 -5.89 -1.66
N GLU A 42 -5.63 -6.11 -2.71
CA GLU A 42 -5.96 -7.02 -3.80
C GLU A 42 -5.22 -8.35 -3.65
N THR A 43 -5.91 -9.46 -3.92
CA THR A 43 -5.27 -10.78 -3.88
C THR A 43 -4.86 -11.25 -5.25
N LEU A 44 -3.59 -11.59 -5.43
CA LEU A 44 -3.04 -12.19 -6.64
C LEU A 44 -2.11 -13.34 -6.28
N LYS A 45 -2.36 -14.53 -6.86
CA LYS A 45 -1.57 -15.76 -6.65
C LYS A 45 -1.32 -16.10 -5.17
N GLY A 46 -2.33 -15.90 -4.33
CA GLY A 46 -2.26 -16.20 -2.89
C GLY A 46 -1.55 -15.14 -2.03
N ASN A 47 -1.05 -14.05 -2.63
CA ASN A 47 -0.50 -12.91 -1.90
C ASN A 47 -1.45 -11.72 -1.94
N ALA A 48 -1.34 -10.83 -0.96
CA ALA A 48 -2.12 -9.60 -0.88
C ALA A 48 -1.26 -8.39 -1.25
N TYR A 49 -1.76 -7.52 -2.10
CA TYR A 49 -1.08 -6.33 -2.58
C TYR A 49 -1.81 -5.08 -2.11
N PHE A 50 -1.05 -4.14 -1.57
CA PHE A 50 -1.56 -2.91 -0.99
C PHE A 50 -0.87 -1.73 -1.65
N LYS A 51 -1.62 -0.66 -1.89
CA LYS A 51 -1.00 0.62 -2.20
C LYS A 51 -0.44 1.20 -0.90
N ALA A 52 0.76 1.74 -0.99
CA ALA A 52 1.51 2.27 0.13
C ALA A 52 2.21 3.57 -0.29
N SER A 53 2.49 4.42 0.69
CA SER A 53 3.18 5.68 0.47
C SER A 53 4.27 5.93 1.52
N VAL A 54 5.33 6.62 1.10
CA VAL A 54 6.34 7.17 2.01
C VAL A 54 6.49 8.66 1.78
N THR A 55 6.40 9.43 2.86
CA THR A 55 6.66 10.86 2.87
C THR A 55 8.10 11.11 3.31
N ILE A 56 8.91 11.65 2.40
CA ILE A 56 10.28 12.04 2.67
C ILE A 56 10.29 13.47 3.17
N PHE A 57 10.74 13.63 4.41
CA PHE A 57 10.85 14.92 5.07
C PHE A 57 12.26 15.49 4.95
N GLY A 58 12.33 16.79 4.65
CA GLY A 58 13.56 17.56 4.71
C GLY A 58 14.04 17.81 6.14
N PRO A 59 15.20 18.46 6.30
CA PRO A 59 15.76 18.77 7.60
C PRO A 59 14.80 19.61 8.45
N MET A 60 14.86 19.43 9.76
CA MET A 60 14.06 20.22 10.70
C MET A 60 14.50 21.68 10.65
N ASN A 61 13.55 22.59 10.43
CA ASN A 61 13.85 24.01 10.43
C ASN A 61 13.98 24.56 11.87
N LYS A 62 14.45 25.81 12.00
CA LYS A 62 14.60 26.50 13.29
C LYS A 62 13.32 26.61 14.13
N ARG A 63 12.15 26.30 13.55
CA ARG A 63 10.84 26.31 14.21
C ARG A 63 10.36 24.90 14.59
N GLY A 64 11.22 23.89 14.50
CA GLY A 64 10.85 22.50 14.83
C GLY A 64 9.92 21.84 13.81
N ARG A 65 9.83 22.37 12.59
CA ARG A 65 8.96 21.81 11.54
C ARG A 65 9.78 21.18 10.43
N ARG A 66 9.30 20.06 9.90
CA ARG A 66 9.85 19.44 8.69
C ARG A 66 9.00 19.84 7.47
N LYS A 67 9.66 20.08 6.34
CA LYS A 67 9.00 20.30 5.05
C LYS A 67 8.94 18.96 4.31
N VAL A 68 7.82 18.63 3.70
CA VAL A 68 7.75 17.50 2.76
C VAL A 68 8.61 17.84 1.55
N VAL A 69 9.55 16.94 1.23
CA VAL A 69 10.44 17.05 0.06
C VAL A 69 9.89 16.23 -1.09
N ARG A 70 9.37 15.04 -0.78
CA ARG A 70 8.83 14.12 -1.77
C ARG A 70 7.80 13.21 -1.11
N ASP A 71 6.76 12.87 -1.86
CA ASP A 71 5.86 11.76 -1.57
C ASP A 71 6.02 10.72 -2.68
N GLU A 72 6.20 9.47 -2.29
CA GLU A 72 6.32 8.34 -3.21
C GLU A 72 5.21 7.34 -2.94
N GLU A 73 4.56 6.88 -4.01
CA GLU A 73 3.54 5.82 -3.96
C GLU A 73 4.09 4.56 -4.64
N PHE A 74 3.71 3.39 -4.12
CA PHE A 74 4.10 2.09 -4.65
C PHE A 74 3.11 1.00 -4.19
N LEU A 75 3.19 -0.17 -4.81
CA LEU A 75 2.52 -1.37 -4.31
C LEU A 75 3.49 -2.17 -3.42
N VAL A 76 2.97 -2.74 -2.34
CA VAL A 76 3.67 -3.71 -1.50
C VAL A 76 2.90 -5.02 -1.46
N CYS A 77 3.65 -6.11 -1.56
CA CYS A 77 3.12 -7.46 -1.43
C CYS A 77 3.28 -7.93 0.01
N PHE A 78 2.23 -8.46 0.62
CA PHE A 78 2.32 -9.21 1.87
C PHE A 78 2.49 -10.70 1.55
N ASP A 79 3.65 -11.25 1.94
CA ASP A 79 3.98 -12.67 1.83
C ASP A 79 3.40 -13.41 3.05
N PHE A 80 2.28 -14.11 2.87
CA PHE A 80 1.63 -14.84 3.96
C PHE A 80 2.48 -16.00 4.52
N THR A 81 3.43 -16.51 3.74
CA THR A 81 4.30 -17.62 4.19
C THR A 81 5.39 -17.10 5.13
N ARG A 82 5.90 -15.89 4.86
CA ARG A 82 6.94 -15.25 5.67
C ARG A 82 6.42 -14.18 6.63
N GLU A 83 5.12 -13.92 6.62
CA GLU A 83 4.42 -12.93 7.42
C GLU A 83 5.06 -11.54 7.38
N ARG A 84 5.47 -11.09 6.19
CA ARG A 84 6.17 -9.81 6.02
C ARG A 84 5.83 -9.14 4.70
N PHE A 85 6.02 -7.82 4.67
CA PHE A 85 5.99 -7.07 3.42
C PHE A 85 7.23 -7.34 2.58
N GLY A 86 7.01 -7.56 1.28
CA GLY A 86 8.02 -7.80 0.28
C GLY A 86 8.53 -6.51 -0.38
N LYS A 87 9.06 -6.68 -1.60
CA LYS A 87 9.63 -5.58 -2.38
C LYS A 87 8.57 -4.56 -2.79
N ARG A 88 8.95 -3.28 -2.80
CA ARG A 88 8.17 -2.18 -3.38
C ARG A 88 8.11 -2.32 -4.89
N LEU A 89 6.90 -2.37 -5.43
CA LEU A 89 6.64 -2.37 -6.87
C LEU A 89 6.28 -0.95 -7.30
N PRO A 90 6.98 -0.36 -8.27
CA PRO A 90 6.70 0.99 -8.72
C PRO A 90 5.30 1.07 -9.32
N VAL A 91 4.60 2.17 -9.03
CA VAL A 91 3.35 2.54 -9.71
C VAL A 91 3.51 3.91 -10.35
N PRO A 92 2.69 4.26 -11.35
CA PRO A 92 2.57 5.64 -11.79
C PRO A 92 2.17 6.52 -10.60
N ILE A 93 2.91 7.61 -10.41
CA ILE A 93 2.68 8.60 -9.35
C ILE A 93 1.28 9.19 -9.58
N ASN A 94 0.45 9.32 -8.53
CA ASN A 94 -0.89 9.94 -8.56
C ASN A 94 -2.05 9.02 -9.02
N SER A 95 -1.98 7.73 -8.68
CA SER A 95 -3.04 6.77 -8.98
C SER A 95 -4.19 6.88 -7.97
N TYR A 96 -5.37 7.36 -8.40
CA TYR A 96 -6.54 7.47 -7.51
C TYR A 96 -7.31 6.16 -7.31
N SER A 97 -6.82 5.03 -7.83
CA SER A 97 -7.55 3.77 -7.74
C SER A 97 -6.80 2.65 -7.04
N MET A 98 -7.63 1.76 -6.53
CA MET A 98 -7.26 0.42 -6.08
C MET A 98 -6.61 -0.37 -7.22
N PRO A 99 -5.61 -1.21 -6.93
CA PRO A 99 -5.20 -2.25 -7.87
C PRO A 99 -6.40 -3.15 -8.20
N SER A 100 -6.35 -3.88 -9.30
CA SER A 100 -7.34 -4.90 -9.67
C SER A 100 -6.62 -6.06 -10.37
N CYS A 101 -7.03 -7.28 -10.07
CA CYS A 101 -6.45 -8.46 -10.69
C CYS A 101 -6.96 -8.65 -12.13
N VAL A 102 -6.04 -8.63 -13.11
CA VAL A 102 -6.36 -8.94 -14.51
C VAL A 102 -6.03 -10.39 -14.81
N ARG A 103 -7.07 -11.18 -15.10
CA ARG A 103 -6.98 -12.59 -15.51
C ARG A 103 -6.22 -13.51 -14.54
N GLY A 104 -6.07 -13.13 -13.27
CA GLY A 104 -5.36 -13.95 -12.28
C GLY A 104 -3.84 -13.91 -12.37
N GLU A 105 -3.26 -13.08 -13.24
CA GLU A 105 -1.81 -13.10 -13.52
C GLU A 105 -1.11 -11.74 -13.34
N GLN A 106 -1.85 -10.64 -13.39
CA GLN A 106 -1.31 -9.28 -13.40
C GLN A 106 -2.14 -8.38 -12.48
N LEU A 107 -1.53 -7.31 -12.00
CA LEU A 107 -2.23 -6.21 -11.34
C LEU A 107 -2.42 -5.08 -12.35
N ALA A 108 -3.63 -4.56 -12.44
CA ALA A 108 -3.91 -3.30 -13.11
C ALA A 108 -4.16 -2.21 -12.07
N VAL A 109 -3.64 -1.02 -12.29
CA VAL A 109 -3.92 0.18 -11.49
C VAL A 109 -4.52 1.21 -12.43
N LEU A 110 -5.67 1.77 -12.07
CA LEU A 110 -6.25 2.90 -12.79
C LEU A 110 -5.61 4.19 -12.27
N TYR A 111 -4.83 4.79 -13.14
CA TYR A 111 -4.24 6.10 -12.97
C TYR A 111 -5.24 7.18 -13.40
N ARG A 112 -5.35 8.25 -12.62
CA ARG A 112 -6.19 9.42 -12.93
C ARG A 112 -5.34 10.67 -12.80
N GLU A 113 -5.10 11.35 -13.90
CA GLU A 113 -4.42 12.64 -13.92
C GLU A 113 -5.43 13.78 -14.05
N GLU A 114 -5.26 14.79 -13.21
CA GLU A 114 -6.04 16.03 -13.27
C GLU A 114 -5.20 17.08 -14.01
N THR A 115 -5.37 17.14 -15.34
CA THR A 115 -4.73 18.16 -16.18
C THR A 115 -5.74 19.27 -16.48
N GLY A 116 -5.89 20.23 -15.57
CA GLY A 116 -6.79 21.38 -15.77
C GLY A 116 -8.29 20.99 -15.77
N PRO A 117 -9.12 21.41 -16.73
CA PRO A 117 -10.55 21.11 -16.74
C PRO A 117 -10.90 19.69 -17.21
N SER A 118 -9.91 18.87 -17.57
CA SER A 118 -10.12 17.50 -18.09
C SER A 118 -9.46 16.44 -17.21
N TRP A 119 -10.09 15.27 -17.19
CA TRP A 119 -9.62 14.07 -16.51
C TRP A 119 -9.01 13.10 -17.52
N ILE A 120 -7.76 12.70 -17.31
CA ILE A 120 -7.14 11.61 -18.06
C ILE A 120 -7.19 10.36 -17.19
N TYR A 121 -7.69 9.28 -17.75
CA TYR A 121 -7.71 7.96 -17.12
C TYR A 121 -6.78 7.03 -17.90
N GLU A 122 -5.75 6.49 -17.26
CA GLU A 122 -4.85 5.49 -17.85
C GLU A 122 -4.88 4.20 -17.03
N ILE A 123 -4.76 3.06 -17.70
CA ILE A 123 -4.68 1.76 -17.02
C ILE A 123 -3.25 1.27 -17.12
N TRP A 124 -2.60 1.14 -15.98
CA TRP A 124 -1.27 0.57 -15.88
C TRP A 124 -1.35 -0.89 -15.48
N VAL A 125 -0.87 -1.77 -16.35
CA VAL A 125 -0.83 -3.22 -16.07
C VAL A 125 0.60 -3.62 -15.77
N THR A 126 0.82 -4.28 -14.64
CA THR A 126 2.13 -4.83 -14.30
C THR A 126 2.51 -5.93 -15.27
N ASN A 127 3.81 -6.20 -15.41
CA ASN A 127 4.24 -7.48 -15.98
C ASN A 127 3.64 -8.64 -15.17
N LYS A 128 3.62 -9.85 -15.75
CA LYS A 128 3.22 -11.05 -15.01
C LYS A 128 4.06 -11.15 -13.74
N ILE A 129 3.39 -11.23 -12.60
CA ILE A 129 4.00 -11.33 -11.26
C ILE A 129 4.20 -12.80 -10.91
#